data_AF-R4YJT1-F1
#
_entry.id   AF-R4YJT1-F1
#
_cell.length_a   1.000
_cell.length_b   1.000
_cell.length_c   1.000
_cell.angle_alpha   90.00
_cell.angle_beta   90.00
_cell.angle_gamma   90.00
#
_symmetry.space_group_name_H-M   'P 1'
#
loop_
_entity.id
_entity.type
_entity.pdbx_description
1 polymer ?
#
loop_
_entity_poly.entity_id
_entity_poly.type
_entity_poly.pdbx_seq_one_letter_code
_entity_poly.pdbx_strand_id
1 'polypeptide(L)'
;MPGYAETVAMSGVIAGEYARANTNLYDLGCSLGAVTLAMRHGVKAEHCKIIGIDNSAAMIEQAGHYIALDDGKVDVELLCADITVQNIENASVVALNYVLQFIAKDQRLNLLSQIADGLNVGGALILSEKICFDDDEQPLQDKLHLDFKRANGYSELEIAQKRSAIENVLIPETESAHIARLKQAGFGQVIRWYQCFNFVSYLAIK
;
A
#
# COMPACT_ATOMS: atom_id res chain seq x y z
N MET A 1 -4.84 7.06 -9.99
CA MET A 1 -3.65 7.67 -9.35
C MET A 1 -2.51 7.55 -10.34
N PRO A 2 -1.75 8.62 -10.62
CA PRO A 2 -0.51 8.53 -11.39
C PRO A 2 0.38 7.41 -10.84
N GLY A 3 0.90 6.56 -11.72
CA GLY A 3 1.81 5.49 -11.31
C GLY A 3 1.20 4.25 -10.66
N TYR A 4 -0.12 4.17 -10.47
CA TYR A 4 -0.74 3.04 -9.76
C TYR A 4 -0.37 1.67 -10.34
N ALA A 5 -0.49 1.50 -11.66
CA ALA A 5 -0.16 0.24 -12.33
C ALA A 5 1.30 -0.16 -12.10
N GLU A 6 2.21 0.82 -12.14
CA GLU A 6 3.63 0.60 -11.86
C GLU A 6 3.82 0.18 -10.40
N THR A 7 3.14 0.84 -9.45
CA THR A 7 3.24 0.48 -8.03
C THR A 7 2.75 -0.92 -7.72
N VAL A 8 1.68 -1.37 -8.38
CA VAL A 8 1.18 -2.74 -8.27
C VAL A 8 2.19 -3.72 -8.87
N ALA A 9 2.66 -3.48 -10.08
CA ALA A 9 3.60 -4.37 -10.75
C ALA A 9 4.91 -4.54 -9.95
N MET A 10 5.48 -3.44 -9.48
CA MET A 10 6.72 -3.46 -8.69
C MET A 10 6.53 -4.07 -7.31
N SER A 11 5.32 -4.06 -6.74
CA SER A 11 5.04 -4.80 -5.51
C SER A 11 5.29 -6.31 -5.68
N GLY A 12 4.99 -6.86 -6.86
CA GLY A 12 5.33 -8.24 -7.20
C GLY A 12 6.85 -8.48 -7.27
N VAL A 13 7.58 -7.57 -7.92
CA VAL A 13 9.06 -7.66 -8.02
C VAL A 13 9.70 -7.62 -6.63
N ILE A 14 9.27 -6.68 -5.78
CA ILE A 14 9.75 -6.53 -4.41
C ILE A 14 9.38 -7.78 -3.59
N ALA A 15 8.14 -8.28 -3.70
CA ALA A 15 7.75 -9.50 -3.00
C ALA A 15 8.61 -10.70 -3.40
N GLY A 16 8.98 -10.83 -4.68
CA GLY A 16 9.89 -11.87 -5.16
C GLY A 16 11.30 -11.79 -4.58
N GLU A 17 11.77 -10.60 -4.22
CA GLU A 17 13.09 -10.38 -3.61
C GLU A 17 13.07 -10.61 -2.09
N TYR A 18 12.01 -10.19 -1.40
CA TYR A 18 11.96 -10.18 0.06
C TYR A 18 11.22 -11.37 0.68
N ALA A 19 10.35 -12.06 -0.06
CA ALA A 19 9.66 -13.24 0.45
C ALA A 19 10.66 -14.33 0.87
N ARG A 20 10.38 -14.96 2.02
CA ARG A 20 11.19 -16.06 2.56
C ARG A 20 10.32 -17.29 2.77
N ALA A 21 10.91 -18.47 2.64
CA ALA A 21 10.15 -19.71 2.76
C ALA A 21 9.51 -19.85 4.14
N ASN A 22 8.31 -20.43 4.21
CA ASN A 22 7.54 -20.61 5.45
C ASN A 22 7.19 -19.29 6.17
N THR A 23 6.97 -18.21 5.42
CA THR A 23 6.56 -16.90 5.97
C THR A 23 5.28 -16.39 5.34
N ASN A 24 4.69 -15.38 5.98
CA ASN A 24 3.50 -14.71 5.51
C ASN A 24 3.86 -13.44 4.73
N LEU A 25 2.98 -13.07 3.81
CA LEU A 25 2.93 -11.75 3.19
C LEU A 25 1.59 -11.11 3.53
N TYR A 26 1.54 -9.81 3.78
CA TYR A 26 0.30 -9.09 4.09
C TYR A 26 0.02 -8.00 3.07
N ASP A 27 -1.22 -7.92 2.60
CA ASP A 27 -1.76 -6.79 1.82
C ASP A 27 -2.81 -6.09 2.68
N LEU A 28 -2.41 -4.99 3.32
CA LEU A 28 -3.24 -4.26 4.29
C LEU A 28 -4.05 -3.18 3.55
N GLY A 29 -5.38 -3.31 3.59
CA GLY A 29 -6.31 -2.55 2.74
C GLY A 29 -6.30 -3.08 1.31
N CYS A 30 -6.43 -4.40 1.14
CA CYS A 30 -6.22 -5.10 -0.14
C CYS A 30 -7.22 -4.71 -1.23
N SER A 31 -8.34 -4.06 -0.90
CA SER A 31 -9.37 -3.67 -1.87
C SER A 31 -9.81 -4.88 -2.73
N LEU A 32 -9.65 -4.80 -4.05
CA LEU A 32 -9.96 -5.88 -4.99
C LEU A 32 -8.82 -6.89 -5.19
N GLY A 33 -7.75 -6.83 -4.39
CA GLY A 33 -6.64 -7.77 -4.39
C GLY A 33 -5.56 -7.50 -5.45
N ALA A 34 -5.45 -6.29 -6.00
CA ALA A 34 -4.48 -6.00 -7.08
C ALA A 34 -3.02 -6.23 -6.64
N VAL A 35 -2.65 -5.75 -5.44
CA VAL A 35 -1.30 -5.96 -4.88
C VAL A 35 -1.14 -7.40 -4.41
N THR A 36 -2.16 -7.98 -3.77
CA THR A 36 -2.22 -9.42 -3.45
C THR A 36 -1.86 -10.29 -4.66
N LEU A 37 -2.51 -10.09 -5.80
CA LEU A 37 -2.24 -10.84 -7.03
C LEU A 37 -0.83 -10.58 -7.57
N ALA A 38 -0.37 -9.33 -7.58
CA ALA A 38 0.99 -9.01 -8.02
C ALA A 38 2.05 -9.72 -7.15
N MET A 39 1.86 -9.73 -5.82
CA MET A 39 2.73 -10.49 -4.90
C MET A 39 2.62 -11.99 -5.17
N ARG A 40 1.41 -12.52 -5.37
CA ARG A 40 1.17 -13.95 -5.65
C ARG A 40 1.95 -14.46 -6.86
N HIS A 41 2.08 -13.64 -7.89
CA HIS A 41 2.87 -13.93 -9.10
C HIS A 41 4.37 -13.64 -8.95
N GLY A 42 4.72 -12.74 -8.03
CA GLY A 42 6.11 -12.34 -7.80
C GLY A 42 6.90 -13.26 -6.87
N VAL A 43 6.22 -13.87 -5.88
CA VAL A 43 6.84 -14.73 -4.87
C VAL A 43 7.48 -15.97 -5.50
N LYS A 44 8.76 -16.18 -5.17
CA LYS A 44 9.55 -17.35 -5.61
C LYS A 44 9.79 -18.35 -4.48
N ALA A 45 9.59 -17.94 -3.23
CA ALA A 45 9.83 -18.76 -2.06
C ALA A 45 8.70 -19.77 -1.83
N GLU A 46 9.05 -20.96 -1.34
CA GLU A 46 8.10 -22.04 -1.10
C GLU A 46 7.35 -21.85 0.22
N HIS A 47 6.16 -22.46 0.31
CA HIS A 47 5.34 -22.48 1.54
C HIS A 47 5.03 -21.08 2.10
N CYS A 48 4.90 -20.09 1.22
CA CYS A 48 4.40 -18.76 1.59
C CYS A 48 2.88 -18.75 1.61
N LYS A 49 2.32 -17.81 2.37
CA LYS A 49 0.90 -17.50 2.37
C LYS A 49 0.71 -15.99 2.29
N ILE A 50 -0.20 -15.53 1.44
CA ILE A 50 -0.58 -14.12 1.36
C ILE A 50 -1.89 -13.92 2.13
N ILE A 51 -1.94 -12.86 2.92
CA ILE A 51 -3.06 -12.49 3.78
C ILE A 51 -3.52 -11.10 3.36
N GLY A 52 -4.64 -11.04 2.62
CA GLY A 52 -5.28 -9.79 2.21
C GLY A 52 -6.33 -9.35 3.22
N ILE A 53 -6.25 -8.12 3.70
CA ILE A 53 -7.14 -7.60 4.75
C ILE A 53 -7.81 -6.33 4.27
N ASP A 54 -9.12 -6.22 4.39
CA ASP A 54 -9.88 -5.01 4.10
C ASP A 54 -11.09 -4.92 5.03
N ASN A 55 -11.53 -3.73 5.39
CA ASN A 55 -12.69 -3.57 6.30
C ASN A 55 -14.03 -3.61 5.55
N SER A 56 -14.01 -3.68 4.21
CA SER A 56 -15.20 -3.76 3.37
C SER A 56 -15.50 -5.19 2.94
N ALA A 57 -16.60 -5.74 3.45
CA ALA A 57 -17.08 -7.07 3.07
C ALA A 57 -17.30 -7.19 1.54
N ALA A 58 -17.79 -6.13 0.90
CA ALA A 58 -17.99 -6.12 -0.56
C ALA A 58 -16.66 -6.18 -1.33
N MET A 59 -15.62 -5.49 -0.84
CA MET A 59 -14.28 -5.56 -1.45
C MET A 59 -13.68 -6.97 -1.28
N ILE A 60 -13.79 -7.55 -0.09
CA ILE A 60 -13.31 -8.91 0.20
C ILE A 60 -14.03 -9.95 -0.66
N GLU A 61 -15.35 -9.87 -0.78
CA GLU A 61 -16.12 -10.76 -1.65
C GLU A 61 -15.60 -10.67 -3.09
N GLN A 62 -15.48 -9.46 -3.64
CA GLN A 62 -15.05 -9.26 -5.01
C GLN A 62 -13.57 -9.65 -5.25
N ALA A 63 -12.69 -9.37 -4.29
CA ALA A 63 -11.30 -9.83 -4.31
C ALA A 63 -11.23 -11.37 -4.37
N GLY A 64 -12.08 -12.04 -3.59
CA GLY A 64 -12.19 -13.51 -3.59
C GLY A 64 -12.52 -14.07 -4.97
N HIS A 65 -13.39 -13.41 -5.74
CA HIS A 65 -13.70 -13.80 -7.10
C HIS A 65 -12.49 -13.67 -8.03
N TYR A 66 -11.73 -12.57 -7.95
CA TYR A 66 -10.53 -12.40 -8.76
C TYR A 66 -9.43 -13.41 -8.40
N ILE A 67 -9.23 -13.68 -7.12
CA ILE A 67 -8.24 -14.63 -6.62
C ILE A 67 -8.60 -16.08 -7.00
N ALA A 68 -9.88 -16.43 -7.03
CA ALA A 68 -10.36 -17.74 -7.45
C ALA A 68 -10.19 -18.01 -8.96
N LEU A 69 -10.18 -16.95 -9.78
CA LEU A 69 -9.95 -17.03 -11.23
C LEU A 69 -8.46 -17.03 -11.60
N ASP A 70 -7.60 -16.67 -10.66
CA ASP A 70 -6.16 -16.55 -10.82
C ASP A 70 -5.43 -17.88 -10.59
N ASP A 71 -4.42 -18.17 -11.43
CA ASP A 71 -3.67 -19.43 -11.44
C ASP A 71 -2.40 -19.40 -10.57
N GLY A 72 -2.21 -18.37 -9.75
CA GLY A 72 -1.08 -18.22 -8.85
C GLY A 72 -0.97 -19.39 -7.85
N LYS A 73 0.27 -19.81 -7.58
CA LYS A 73 0.55 -21.00 -6.74
C LYS A 73 0.60 -20.73 -5.23
N VAL A 74 0.75 -19.46 -4.84
CA VAL A 74 0.81 -19.09 -3.42
C VAL A 74 -0.60 -19.03 -2.86
N ASP A 75 -0.80 -19.64 -1.70
CA ASP A 75 -2.09 -19.62 -1.01
C ASP A 75 -2.46 -18.19 -0.60
N VAL A 76 -3.74 -17.85 -0.75
CA VAL A 76 -4.27 -16.53 -0.37
C VAL A 76 -5.42 -16.71 0.61
N GLU A 77 -5.35 -16.02 1.74
CA GLU A 77 -6.44 -15.84 2.68
C GLU A 77 -6.93 -14.39 2.63
N LEU A 78 -8.24 -14.20 2.66
CA LEU A 78 -8.87 -12.89 2.72
C LEU A 78 -9.63 -12.72 4.03
N LEU A 79 -9.42 -11.58 4.69
CA LEU A 79 -10.02 -11.26 5.98
C LEU A 79 -10.76 -9.93 5.91
N CYS A 80 -12.05 -9.96 6.26
CA CYS A 80 -12.83 -8.74 6.45
C CYS A 80 -12.56 -8.19 7.87
N ALA A 81 -11.59 -7.30 8.01
CA ALA A 81 -11.16 -6.81 9.32
C ALA A 81 -10.54 -5.41 9.28
N ASP A 82 -10.47 -4.76 10.44
CA ASP A 82 -9.76 -3.49 10.63
C ASP A 82 -8.26 -3.75 10.87
N ILE A 83 -7.43 -3.25 9.97
CA ILE A 83 -5.97 -3.41 9.98
C ILE A 83 -5.30 -2.79 11.22
N THR A 84 -5.93 -1.82 11.89
CA THR A 84 -5.36 -1.15 13.08
C THR A 84 -5.34 -2.05 14.32
N VAL A 85 -6.08 -3.15 14.29
CA VAL A 85 -6.18 -4.13 15.40
C VAL A 85 -5.80 -5.55 14.98
N GLN A 86 -5.32 -5.76 13.75
CA GLN A 86 -4.86 -7.07 13.30
C GLN A 86 -3.44 -7.36 13.78
N ASN A 87 -3.20 -8.62 14.17
CA ASN A 87 -1.86 -9.06 14.46
C ASN A 87 -1.13 -9.42 13.17
N ILE A 88 0.13 -8.99 13.06
CA ILE A 88 1.02 -9.33 11.95
C ILE A 88 2.05 -10.29 12.52
N GLU A 89 2.05 -11.51 12.01
CA GLU A 89 2.94 -12.57 12.51
C GLU A 89 3.73 -13.20 11.38
N ASN A 90 5.01 -13.47 11.65
CA ASN A 90 5.93 -14.18 10.75
C ASN A 90 5.93 -13.60 9.33
N ALA A 91 5.90 -12.28 9.19
CA ALA A 91 5.83 -11.62 7.90
C ALA A 91 7.23 -11.48 7.27
N SER A 92 7.37 -11.78 5.98
CA SER A 92 8.55 -11.37 5.20
C SER A 92 8.31 -10.11 4.39
N VAL A 93 7.05 -9.88 3.98
CA VAL A 93 6.63 -8.70 3.21
C VAL A 93 5.30 -8.19 3.72
N VAL A 94 5.17 -6.88 3.88
CA VAL A 94 3.89 -6.21 4.13
C VAL A 94 3.72 -5.11 3.10
N ALA A 95 2.51 -4.95 2.56
CA ALA A 95 2.15 -3.88 1.66
C ALA A 95 1.04 -3.02 2.27
N LEU A 96 1.23 -1.70 2.20
CA LEU A 96 0.25 -0.65 2.48
C LEU A 96 0.21 0.26 1.25
N ASN A 97 -0.61 -0.10 0.27
CA ASN A 97 -0.64 0.60 -1.01
C ASN A 97 -1.81 1.60 -1.09
N TYR A 98 -1.53 2.86 -0.73
CA TYR A 98 -2.47 3.99 -0.65
C TYR A 98 -3.54 3.85 0.44
N VAL A 99 -3.15 3.29 1.59
CA VAL A 99 -4.06 2.92 2.68
C VAL A 99 -3.80 3.72 3.96
N LEU A 100 -2.54 3.99 4.30
CA LEU A 100 -2.18 4.68 5.54
C LEU A 100 -2.77 6.11 5.60
N GLN A 101 -2.94 6.75 4.44
CA GLN A 101 -3.58 8.05 4.27
C GLN A 101 -5.05 8.11 4.76
N PHE A 102 -5.72 6.95 4.91
CA PHE A 102 -7.07 6.81 5.47
C PHE A 102 -7.07 6.53 6.97
N ILE A 103 -5.92 6.21 7.56
CA ILE A 103 -5.77 5.99 8.99
C ILE A 103 -5.57 7.32 9.71
N ALA A 104 -6.22 7.47 10.88
CA ALA A 104 -6.08 8.65 11.73
C ALA A 104 -4.62 8.88 12.10
N LYS A 105 -4.15 10.13 12.04
CA LYS A 105 -2.71 10.47 12.16
C LYS A 105 -2.06 9.96 13.45
N ASP A 106 -2.79 9.98 14.55
CA ASP A 106 -2.39 9.49 15.87
C ASP A 106 -2.26 7.95 15.93
N GLN A 107 -2.93 7.22 15.05
CA GLN A 107 -2.85 5.75 14.95
C GLN A 107 -1.76 5.25 14.00
N ARG A 108 -1.29 6.10 13.07
CA ARG A 108 -0.33 5.70 12.02
C ARG A 108 0.98 5.12 12.57
N LEU A 109 1.52 5.71 13.63
CA LEU A 109 2.77 5.22 14.24
C LEU A 109 2.56 3.84 14.88
N ASN A 110 1.44 3.65 15.58
CA ASN A 110 1.11 2.37 16.20
C ASN A 110 1.00 1.26 15.15
N LEU A 111 0.25 1.50 14.07
CA LEU A 111 0.13 0.54 12.95
C LEU A 111 1.49 0.21 12.34
N LEU A 112 2.32 1.21 12.04
CA LEU A 112 3.65 0.98 11.48
C LEU A 112 4.57 0.22 12.46
N SER A 113 4.44 0.45 13.76
CA SER A 113 5.21 -0.27 14.79
C SER A 113 4.77 -1.73 14.88
N GLN A 114 3.46 -2.01 14.83
CA GLN A 114 2.93 -3.38 14.76
C GLN A 114 3.41 -4.12 13.50
N ILE A 115 3.46 -3.44 12.35
CA ILE A 115 4.03 -4.00 11.11
C ILE A 115 5.51 -4.32 11.30
N ALA A 116 6.29 -3.37 11.84
CA ALA A 116 7.70 -3.58 12.09
C ALA A 116 7.92 -4.75 13.06
N ASP A 117 7.15 -4.86 14.14
CA ASP A 117 7.26 -5.96 15.10
C ASP A 117 6.93 -7.32 14.47
N GLY A 118 5.89 -7.38 13.65
CA GLY A 118 5.44 -8.59 12.95
C GLY A 118 6.32 -9.05 11.78
N LEU A 119 7.13 -8.16 11.23
CA LEU A 119 8.13 -8.47 10.20
C LEU A 119 9.30 -9.27 10.80
N ASN A 120 9.75 -10.29 10.08
CA ASN A 120 11.00 -10.97 10.36
C ASN A 120 12.19 -10.03 10.09
N VAL A 121 13.34 -10.29 10.71
CA VAL A 121 14.58 -9.52 10.44
C VAL A 121 14.92 -9.61 8.96
N GLY A 122 15.19 -8.45 8.32
CA GLY A 122 15.39 -8.35 6.87
C GLY A 122 14.11 -8.39 6.03
N GLY A 123 12.93 -8.42 6.67
CA GLY A 123 11.65 -8.25 6.01
C GLY A 123 11.39 -6.81 5.56
N ALA A 124 10.43 -6.64 4.65
CA ALA A 124 10.18 -5.36 4.00
C ALA A 124 8.72 -4.90 4.09
N LEU A 125 8.53 -3.60 4.28
CA LEU A 125 7.28 -2.88 4.07
C LEU A 125 7.34 -2.09 2.76
N ILE A 126 6.32 -2.28 1.91
CA ILE A 126 6.02 -1.45 0.75
C ILE A 126 4.95 -0.44 1.18
N LEU A 127 5.29 0.85 1.24
CA LEU A 127 4.35 1.91 1.62
C LEU A 127 4.18 2.89 0.46
N SER A 128 3.00 2.91 -0.16
CA SER A 128 2.65 3.88 -1.20
C SER A 128 1.63 4.87 -0.67
N GLU A 129 1.85 6.17 -0.89
CA GLU A 129 1.01 7.24 -0.33
C GLU A 129 0.90 8.43 -1.29
N LYS A 130 -0.14 9.25 -1.10
CA LYS A 130 -0.16 10.61 -1.63
C LYS A 130 0.51 11.55 -0.60
N ILE A 131 1.51 12.30 -1.04
CA ILE A 131 2.23 13.27 -0.19
C ILE A 131 1.80 14.71 -0.46
N CYS A 132 2.09 15.60 0.49
CA CYS A 132 1.97 17.05 0.32
C CYS A 132 3.35 17.73 0.34
N PHE A 133 3.40 18.93 -0.21
CA PHE A 133 4.59 19.75 -0.36
C PHE A 133 4.39 21.10 0.34
N ASP A 134 5.41 21.95 0.29
CA ASP A 134 5.30 23.35 0.73
C ASP A 134 4.39 24.17 -0.20
N ASP A 135 4.06 25.39 0.25
CA ASP A 135 3.14 26.28 -0.46
C ASP A 135 3.65 26.72 -1.85
N ASP A 136 4.96 26.59 -2.11
CA ASP A 136 5.58 26.95 -3.39
C ASP A 136 5.43 25.81 -4.42
N GLU A 137 5.65 24.55 -4.02
CA GLU A 137 5.56 23.39 -4.92
C GLU A 137 4.14 22.81 -5.04
N GLN A 138 3.35 22.85 -3.97
CA GLN A 138 2.01 22.23 -3.90
C GLN A 138 1.07 22.63 -5.06
N PRO A 139 0.97 23.92 -5.47
CA PRO A 139 0.08 24.31 -6.57
C PRO A 139 0.44 23.66 -7.91
N LEU A 140 1.74 23.46 -8.18
CA LEU A 140 2.19 22.80 -9.40
C LEU A 140 1.84 21.31 -9.40
N GLN A 141 2.04 20.65 -8.25
CA GLN A 141 1.73 19.23 -8.07
C GLN A 141 0.23 18.95 -8.25
N ASP A 142 -0.63 19.82 -7.69
CA ASP A 142 -2.07 19.70 -7.84
C ASP A 142 -2.53 19.94 -9.29
N LYS A 143 -1.92 20.91 -9.98
CA LYS A 143 -2.18 21.15 -11.41
C LYS A 143 -1.81 19.95 -12.26
N LEU A 144 -0.61 19.39 -12.09
CA LEU A 144 -0.14 18.23 -12.86
C LEU A 144 -1.00 16.98 -12.61
N HIS A 145 -1.42 16.75 -11.37
CA HIS A 145 -2.34 15.67 -11.05
C HIS A 145 -3.72 15.87 -11.69
N LEU A 146 -4.24 17.10 -11.73
CA LEU A 146 -5.50 17.40 -12.41
C LEU A 146 -5.39 17.15 -13.92
N ASP A 147 -4.30 17.59 -14.54
CA ASP A 147 -4.05 17.38 -15.97
C ASP A 147 -3.87 15.89 -16.31
N PHE A 148 -3.23 15.11 -15.43
CA PHE A 148 -3.21 13.66 -15.54
C PHE A 148 -4.61 13.03 -15.55
N LYS A 149 -5.52 13.47 -14.66
CA LYS A 149 -6.90 12.97 -14.64
C LYS A 149 -7.63 13.28 -15.95
N ARG A 150 -7.48 14.51 -16.46
CA ARG A 150 -8.07 14.93 -17.74
C ARG A 150 -7.56 14.07 -18.91
N ALA A 151 -6.26 13.81 -18.97
CA ALA A 151 -5.65 12.99 -20.01
C ALA A 151 -6.12 11.52 -20.00
N ASN A 152 -6.55 11.02 -18.84
CA ASN A 152 -7.06 9.66 -18.67
C ASN A 152 -8.60 9.55 -18.76
N GLY A 153 -9.27 10.57 -19.31
CA GLY A 153 -10.69 10.51 -19.62
C GLY A 153 -11.63 10.69 -18.41
N TYR A 154 -11.13 11.15 -17.26
CA TYR A 154 -12.00 11.53 -16.15
C TYR A 154 -12.79 12.78 -16.54
N SER A 155 -14.12 12.68 -16.55
CA SER A 155 -14.99 13.82 -16.83
C SER A 155 -14.86 14.90 -15.75
N GLU A 156 -15.16 16.16 -16.09
CA GLU A 156 -15.16 17.24 -15.09
C GLU A 156 -16.13 16.95 -13.93
N LEU A 157 -17.23 16.23 -14.20
CA LEU A 157 -18.20 15.80 -13.20
C LEU A 157 -17.61 14.76 -12.23
N GLU A 158 -16.88 13.75 -12.74
CA GLU A 158 -16.19 12.75 -11.92
C GLU A 158 -15.03 13.36 -11.12
N ILE A 159 -14.33 14.35 -11.70
CA ILE A 159 -13.29 15.12 -11.01
C ILE A 159 -13.90 15.91 -9.84
N ALA A 160 -15.03 16.59 -10.06
CA ALA A 160 -15.71 17.39 -9.03
C ALA A 160 -16.38 16.52 -7.94
N GLN A 161 -17.02 15.41 -8.33
CA GLN A 161 -17.69 14.50 -7.38
C GLN A 161 -16.70 13.70 -6.53
N LYS A 162 -15.59 13.21 -7.10
CA LYS A 162 -14.55 12.50 -6.33
C LYS A 162 -13.77 13.42 -5.39
N ARG A 163 -13.58 14.71 -5.73
CA ARG A 163 -12.98 15.70 -4.83
C ARG A 163 -13.75 15.78 -3.50
N SER A 164 -15.08 15.90 -3.57
CA SER A 164 -15.90 16.11 -2.36
C SER A 164 -16.04 14.88 -1.45
N ALA A 165 -16.00 13.66 -2.03
CA ALA A 165 -16.23 12.41 -1.29
C ALA A 165 -14.97 11.80 -0.63
N ILE A 166 -13.77 12.06 -1.16
CA ILE A 166 -12.51 11.42 -0.71
C ILE A 166 -11.53 12.43 -0.09
N GLU A 167 -11.52 13.71 -0.52
CA GLU A 167 -10.56 14.70 -0.02
C GLU A 167 -10.88 15.20 1.41
N ASN A 168 -12.09 14.97 1.93
CA ASN A 168 -12.44 15.29 3.32
C ASN A 168 -11.95 14.25 4.34
N VAL A 169 -11.39 13.12 3.89
CA VAL A 169 -10.92 12.02 4.77
C VAL A 169 -9.43 11.71 4.56
N LEU A 170 -8.90 11.94 3.35
CA LEU A 170 -7.49 11.73 3.04
C LEU A 170 -6.64 12.86 3.62
N ILE A 171 -5.77 12.54 4.57
CA ILE A 171 -4.84 13.51 5.18
C ILE A 171 -3.41 13.23 4.67
N PRO A 172 -2.95 13.91 3.60
CA PRO A 172 -1.60 13.73 3.09
C PRO A 172 -0.57 14.30 4.08
N GLU A 173 0.63 13.75 4.06
CA GLU A 173 1.77 14.22 4.86
C GLU A 173 2.98 14.42 3.97
N THR A 174 4.00 15.13 4.48
CA THR A 174 5.25 15.32 3.75
C THR A 174 6.05 14.02 3.70
N GLU A 175 6.90 13.89 2.69
CA GLU A 175 7.88 12.79 2.62
C GLU A 175 8.70 12.66 3.91
N SER A 176 9.17 13.80 4.44
CA SER A 176 9.94 13.83 5.68
C SER A 176 9.18 13.24 6.87
N ALA A 177 7.86 13.48 6.98
CA ALA A 177 7.04 12.92 8.03
C ALA A 177 6.87 11.41 7.89
N HIS A 178 6.67 10.89 6.67
CA HIS A 178 6.61 9.44 6.44
C HIS A 178 7.93 8.75 6.78
N ILE A 179 9.07 9.28 6.31
CA ILE A 179 10.40 8.72 6.59
C ILE A 179 10.70 8.73 8.09
N ALA A 180 10.42 9.85 8.77
CA ALA A 180 10.62 9.97 10.22
C ALA A 180 9.78 8.95 10.99
N ARG A 181 8.51 8.76 10.60
CA ARG A 181 7.61 7.81 11.25
C ARG A 181 8.03 6.35 11.01
N LEU A 182 8.47 6.01 9.81
CA LEU A 182 9.02 4.68 9.51
C LEU A 182 10.26 4.39 10.36
N LYS A 183 11.20 5.34 10.45
CA LYS A 183 12.36 5.23 11.34
C LYS A 183 11.95 5.04 12.80
N GLN A 184 10.97 5.82 13.26
CA GLN A 184 10.46 5.73 14.64
C GLN A 184 9.78 4.38 14.93
N ALA A 185 9.12 3.80 13.94
CA ALA A 185 8.46 2.49 14.05
C ALA A 185 9.46 1.31 14.12
N GLY A 186 10.74 1.52 13.85
CA GLY A 186 11.79 0.50 13.97
C GLY A 186 12.41 0.03 12.65
N PHE A 187 12.08 0.65 11.52
CA PHE A 187 12.72 0.32 10.24
C PHE A 187 14.15 0.90 10.17
N GLY A 188 15.14 0.03 9.93
CA GLY A 188 16.54 0.42 9.81
C GLY A 188 16.83 1.26 8.56
N GLN A 189 16.22 0.90 7.44
CA GLN A 189 16.40 1.56 6.14
C GLN A 189 15.06 1.94 5.53
N VAL A 190 15.00 3.12 4.90
CA VAL A 190 13.82 3.61 4.16
C VAL A 190 14.32 4.18 2.82
N ILE A 191 13.81 3.64 1.71
CA ILE A 191 14.21 4.01 0.36
C ILE A 191 12.98 4.47 -0.41
N ARG A 192 12.99 5.68 -0.97
CA ARG A 192 12.02 6.07 -2.00
C ARG A 192 12.41 5.39 -3.30
N TRP A 193 11.62 4.41 -3.73
CA TRP A 193 11.88 3.67 -4.96
C TRP A 193 10.99 4.16 -6.12
N TYR A 194 9.90 4.88 -5.83
CA TYR A 194 9.02 5.47 -6.83
C TYR A 194 8.52 6.86 -6.44
N GLN A 195 8.40 7.75 -7.42
CA GLN A 195 7.58 8.95 -7.32
C GLN A 195 7.03 9.37 -8.69
N CYS A 196 5.76 9.75 -8.70
CA CYS A 196 5.11 10.42 -9.82
C CYS A 196 4.23 11.55 -9.28
N PHE A 197 4.64 12.79 -9.52
CA PHE A 197 4.02 13.98 -8.92
C PHE A 197 3.92 13.85 -7.38
N ASN A 198 2.72 14.02 -6.84
CA ASN A 198 2.40 13.89 -5.42
C ASN A 198 2.09 12.47 -4.95
N PHE A 199 2.48 11.45 -5.71
CA PHE A 199 2.36 10.04 -5.33
C PHE A 199 3.74 9.41 -5.21
N VAL A 200 3.98 8.71 -4.10
CA VAL A 200 5.29 8.14 -3.75
C VAL A 200 5.12 6.70 -3.30
N SER A 201 6.19 5.91 -3.43
CA SER A 201 6.29 4.63 -2.73
C SER A 201 7.67 4.43 -2.10
N TYR A 202 7.65 3.89 -0.88
CA TYR A 202 8.80 3.60 -0.05
C TYR A 202 8.96 2.11 0.14
N LEU A 203 10.22 1.68 0.23
CA LEU A 203 10.63 0.36 0.67
C LEU A 203 11.34 0.56 2.01
N ALA A 204 10.71 0.08 3.08
CA ALA A 204 11.25 0.15 4.43
C ALA A 204 11.67 -1.26 4.89
N ILE A 205 12.92 -1.41 5.32
CA ILE A 205 13.53 -2.71 5.66
C ILE A 205 13.76 -2.75 7.17
N LYS A 206 13.34 -3.84 7.81
CA LYS A 206 13.56 -4.11 9.23
C LYS A 206 15.01 -4.52 9.51
#